data_AF-E6Q7T1-F1
#
_entry.id   AF-E6Q7T1-F1
#
_cell.length_a   1.000
_cell.length_b   1.000
_cell.length_c   1.000
_cell.angle_alpha   90.00
_cell.angle_beta   90.00
_cell.angle_gamma   90.00
#
_symmetry.space_group_name_H-M   'P 1'
#
loop_
_entity.id
_entity.type
_entity.pdbx_description
1 polymer ?
#
loop_
_entity_poly.entity_id
_entity_poly.type
_entity_poly.pdbx_seq_one_letter_code
_entity_poly.pdbx_strand_id
1 'polypeptide(L)'
;MPNSNNAQSTASKNKKDIQIVVNDKGVIFVDSTKTDTKGIYRVMYDTIKKRGKKKISLTSDIKAPYGVIIRILDAAKRAGDENVGFVTS
;
A
#
# COMPACT_ATOMS: atom_id res chain seq x y z
N MET A 1 7.81 -27.89 30.02
CA MET A 1 7.14 -27.41 28.79
C MET A 1 5.88 -26.68 29.24
N PRO A 2 5.64 -25.41 28.82
CA PRO A 2 5.25 -25.09 27.44
C PRO A 2 5.85 -23.78 26.89
N ASN A 3 6.14 -23.70 25.58
CA ASN A 3 6.41 -22.42 24.91
C ASN A 3 5.24 -22.09 23.98
N SER A 4 4.36 -21.20 24.45
CA SER A 4 3.35 -20.54 23.64
C SER A 4 3.98 -19.32 23.01
N ASN A 5 4.38 -19.40 21.75
CA ASN A 5 4.76 -18.21 20.98
C ASN A 5 3.87 -18.09 19.75
N ASN A 6 2.73 -17.46 20.01
CA ASN A 6 2.23 -16.34 19.23
C ASN A 6 2.18 -16.59 17.71
N ALA A 7 1.12 -17.28 17.27
CA ALA A 7 0.58 -17.08 15.95
C ALA A 7 0.21 -15.60 15.81
N GLN A 8 1.16 -14.81 15.31
CA GLN A 8 1.06 -13.37 15.12
C GLN A 8 0.01 -13.09 14.05
N SER A 9 -1.21 -13.05 14.53
CA SER A 9 -2.41 -12.58 13.86
C SER A 9 -2.17 -11.12 13.49
N THR A 10 -1.65 -10.86 12.29
CA THR A 10 -1.54 -9.48 11.74
C THR A 10 -2.31 -9.30 10.44
N ALA A 11 -3.21 -10.24 10.11
CA ALA A 11 -4.22 -10.05 9.08
C ALA A 11 -5.50 -9.37 9.62
N SER A 12 -5.40 -8.52 10.64
CA SER A 12 -6.40 -7.46 10.81
C SER A 12 -6.05 -6.35 9.83
N LYS A 13 -6.28 -6.61 8.53
CA LYS A 13 -6.51 -5.54 7.55
C LYS A 13 -7.63 -4.70 8.11
N ASN A 14 -7.27 -3.59 8.72
CA ASN A 14 -8.21 -2.58 9.14
C ASN A 14 -8.94 -2.17 7.86
N LYS A 15 -10.20 -2.61 7.67
CA LYS A 15 -11.03 -2.31 6.46
C LYS A 15 -11.18 -0.81 6.18
N LYS A 16 -10.65 0.02 7.06
CA LYS A 16 -10.60 1.47 6.95
C LYS A 16 -9.41 1.93 6.11
N ASP A 17 -8.28 1.24 6.07
CA ASP A 17 -7.05 1.75 5.45
C ASP A 17 -7.04 1.58 3.93
N ILE A 18 -6.33 2.47 3.23
CA ILE A 18 -6.14 2.40 1.78
C ILE A 18 -5.00 1.42 1.53
N GLN A 19 -5.31 0.28 0.90
CA GLN A 19 -4.31 -0.73 0.59
C GLN A 19 -3.69 -0.49 -0.79
N ILE A 20 -2.37 -0.44 -0.85
CA ILE A 20 -1.60 -0.41 -2.09
C ILE A 20 -0.80 -1.70 -2.18
N VAL A 21 -0.88 -2.40 -3.31
CA VAL A 21 -0.14 -3.64 -3.56
C VAL A 21 0.72 -3.50 -4.81
N VAL A 22 1.98 -3.90 -4.74
CA VAL A 22 2.90 -3.90 -5.89
C VAL A 22 3.43 -5.30 -6.10
N ASN A 23 3.34 -5.80 -7.32
CA ASN A 23 3.94 -7.09 -7.69
C ASN A 23 5.36 -6.91 -8.29
N ASP A 24 6.03 -8.05 -8.49
CA ASP A 24 7.34 -8.16 -9.13
C ASP A 24 7.41 -7.50 -10.53
N LYS A 25 6.27 -7.48 -11.24
CA LYS A 25 6.14 -6.87 -12.58
C LYS A 25 5.93 -5.35 -12.55
N GLY A 26 5.89 -4.73 -11.37
CA GLY A 26 5.64 -3.29 -11.21
C GLY A 26 4.18 -2.89 -11.50
N VAL A 27 3.25 -3.84 -11.51
CA VAL A 27 1.80 -3.58 -11.54
C VAL A 27 1.40 -3.16 -10.14
N ILE A 28 0.64 -2.07 -10.07
CA ILE A 28 0.21 -1.48 -8.80
C ILE A 28 -1.30 -1.66 -8.67
N PHE A 29 -1.77 -1.99 -7.49
CA PHE A 29 -3.18 -2.05 -7.15
C PHE A 29 -3.45 -1.09 -6.01
N VAL A 30 -4.39 -0.19 -6.18
CA VAL A 30 -4.85 0.74 -5.14
C VAL A 30 -6.29 0.39 -4.83
N ASP A 31 -6.53 -0.19 -3.65
CA ASP A 31 -7.87 -0.52 -3.15
C ASP A 31 -8.69 -1.36 -4.15
N SER A 32 -8.03 -2.34 -4.79
CA SER A 32 -8.54 -3.20 -5.87
C SER A 32 -8.56 -2.58 -7.28
N THR A 33 -8.21 -1.31 -7.44
CA THR A 33 -8.06 -0.66 -8.75
C THR A 33 -6.65 -0.91 -9.29
N LYS A 34 -6.55 -1.60 -10.43
CA LYS A 34 -5.28 -1.81 -11.12
C LYS A 34 -4.79 -0.52 -11.79
N THR A 35 -3.52 -0.20 -11.60
CA THR A 35 -2.83 0.95 -12.21
C THR A 35 -1.38 0.62 -12.53
N ASP A 36 -0.73 1.52 -13.26
CA ASP A 36 0.70 1.52 -13.52
C ASP A 36 1.37 2.75 -12.90
N THR A 37 2.68 2.90 -13.14
CA THR A 37 3.47 4.03 -12.63
C THR A 37 3.05 5.39 -13.20
N LYS A 38 2.38 5.45 -14.36
CA LYS A 38 1.90 6.70 -14.96
C LYS A 38 0.56 7.11 -14.34
N GLY A 39 -0.32 6.15 -14.09
CA GLY A 39 -1.65 6.35 -13.53
C GLY A 39 -1.70 6.45 -12.01
N ILE A 40 -0.65 6.05 -11.30
CA ILE A 40 -0.65 5.96 -9.83
C ILE A 40 -1.08 7.26 -9.13
N TYR A 41 -0.60 8.40 -9.60
CA TYR A 41 -0.94 9.71 -9.02
C TYR A 41 -2.43 10.00 -9.12
N ARG A 42 -3.03 9.72 -10.30
CA ARG A 42 -4.45 9.92 -10.53
C ARG A 42 -5.28 8.97 -9.68
N VAL A 43 -4.95 7.68 -9.73
CA VAL A 43 -5.71 6.64 -9.01
C VAL A 43 -5.61 6.83 -7.49
N MET A 44 -4.45 7.23 -6.97
CA MET A 44 -4.31 7.57 -5.55
C MET A 44 -5.15 8.78 -5.16
N TYR A 45 -5.10 9.85 -5.94
CA TYR A 45 -5.90 11.04 -5.69
C TYR A 45 -7.40 10.73 -5.70
N ASP A 46 -7.88 9.99 -6.71
CA ASP A 46 -9.28 9.56 -6.79
C ASP A 46 -9.67 8.66 -5.61
N THR A 47 -8.79 7.73 -5.20
CA THR A 47 -9.03 6.84 -4.05
C THR A 47 -9.13 7.63 -2.75
N ILE A 48 -8.21 8.56 -2.51
CA ILE A 48 -8.19 9.37 -1.28
C ILE A 48 -9.37 10.34 -1.25
N LYS A 49 -9.76 10.91 -2.39
CA LYS A 49 -10.97 11.73 -2.50
C LYS A 49 -12.24 10.93 -2.19
N LYS A 50 -12.31 9.66 -2.62
CA LYS A 50 -13.46 8.76 -2.35
C LYS A 50 -13.50 8.23 -0.93
N ARG A 51 -12.35 7.80 -0.39
CA ARG A 51 -12.23 7.15 0.92
C ARG A 51 -12.04 8.14 2.07
N GLY A 52 -11.62 9.37 1.78
CA GLY A 52 -11.15 10.35 2.76
C GLY A 52 -9.67 10.14 3.12
N LYS A 53 -9.10 11.07 3.90
CA LYS A 53 -7.73 10.97 4.43
C LYS A 53 -7.66 9.81 5.44
N LYS A 54 -7.24 8.65 4.96
CA LYS A 54 -7.08 7.42 5.74
C LYS A 54 -5.68 6.88 5.55
N LYS A 55 -5.20 6.14 6.55
CA LYS A 55 -3.86 5.56 6.53
C LYS A 55 -3.65 4.71 5.28
N ILE A 56 -2.50 4.89 4.65
CA ILE A 56 -2.09 4.10 3.50
C ILE A 56 -1.18 2.95 3.97
N SER A 57 -1.53 1.73 3.59
CA SER A 57 -0.69 0.55 3.77
C SER A 57 -0.16 0.09 2.42
N LEU A 58 1.17 0.11 2.26
CA LEU A 58 1.87 -0.36 1.07
C LEU A 58 2.40 -1.78 1.32
N THR A 59 1.89 -2.73 0.56
CA THR A 59 2.40 -4.09 0.45
C THR A 59 3.17 -4.25 -0.86
N SER A 60 4.41 -4.69 -0.82
CA SER A 60 5.20 -4.96 -2.03
C SER A 60 5.89 -6.31 -2.00
N ASP A 61 5.96 -6.95 -3.16
CA ASP A 61 6.83 -8.10 -3.40
C ASP A 61 8.30 -7.70 -3.20
N ILE A 62 9.12 -8.61 -2.66
CA ILE A 62 10.57 -8.44 -2.49
C ILE A 62 11.26 -8.07 -3.80
N LYS A 63 10.76 -8.56 -4.94
CA LYS A 63 11.31 -8.29 -6.27
C LYS A 63 10.73 -7.05 -6.93
N ALA A 64 9.81 -6.33 -6.27
CA ALA A 64 9.21 -5.14 -6.82
C ALA A 64 10.30 -4.08 -7.12
N PRO A 65 10.25 -3.40 -8.28
CA PRO A 65 11.26 -2.41 -8.62
C PRO A 65 11.24 -1.26 -7.62
N TYR A 66 12.39 -0.96 -7.00
CA TYR A 66 12.49 0.08 -5.97
C TYR A 66 11.99 1.46 -6.44
N GLY A 67 12.23 1.81 -7.71
CA GLY A 67 11.72 3.06 -8.30
C GLY A 67 10.19 3.15 -8.33
N VAL A 68 9.48 2.01 -8.39
CA VAL A 68 8.01 1.97 -8.29
C VAL A 68 7.58 2.26 -6.86
N ILE A 69 8.26 1.68 -5.86
CA ILE A 69 8.00 1.89 -4.44
C ILE A 69 8.16 3.38 -4.09
N ILE A 70 9.27 4.00 -4.49
CA ILE A 70 9.52 5.43 -4.25
C ILE A 70 8.42 6.32 -4.86
N ARG A 71 7.96 6.01 -6.08
CA ARG A 71 6.88 6.77 -6.72
C ARG A 71 5.56 6.66 -5.97
N ILE A 72 5.26 5.49 -5.40
CA ILE A 72 4.07 5.29 -4.59
C ILE A 72 4.16 6.10 -3.30
N LEU A 73 5.33 6.11 -2.64
CA LEU A 73 5.56 6.93 -1.45
C LEU A 73 5.41 8.43 -1.76
N ASP A 74 5.93 8.92 -2.89
CA ASP A 74 5.73 10.31 -3.31
C ASP A 74 4.25 10.60 -3.58
N ALA A 75 3.55 9.72 -4.29
CA ALA A 75 2.12 9.86 -4.57
C ALA A 75 1.27 9.85 -3.28
N ALA A 76 1.62 9.03 -2.28
CA ALA A 76 1.00 9.00 -0.96
C ALA A 76 1.17 10.33 -0.22
N LYS A 77 2.41 10.80 -0.14
CA LYS A 77 2.74 12.06 0.49
C LYS A 77 2.01 13.23 -0.16
N ARG A 78 2.00 13.31 -1.49
CA ARG A 78 1.29 14.36 -2.24
C ARG A 78 -0.21 14.33 -2.06
N ALA A 79 -0.78 13.15 -1.88
CA ALA A 79 -2.21 13.00 -1.66
C ALA A 79 -2.62 13.27 -0.19
N GLY A 80 -1.67 13.67 0.66
CA GLY A 80 -1.92 14.25 1.96
C GLY A 80 -1.93 13.26 3.12
N ASP A 81 -1.33 12.07 2.92
CA ASP A 81 -1.06 11.14 4.01
C ASP A 81 0.45 11.06 4.26
N GLU A 82 0.85 11.46 5.47
CA GLU A 82 2.24 11.49 5.90
C GLU A 82 2.69 10.15 6.51
N ASN A 83 1.73 9.25 6.80
CA ASN A 83 1.97 8.01 7.53
C ASN A 83 1.70 6.78 6.66
N VAL A 84 2.67 6.43 5.82
CA VAL A 84 2.60 5.21 5.00
C VAL A 84 3.21 4.03 5.76
N GLY A 85 2.40 3.01 6.05
CA GLY A 85 2.89 1.75 6.61
C GLY A 85 3.45 0.85 5.50
N PHE A 86 4.71 0.46 5.61
CA PHE A 86 5.37 -0.41 4.63
C PHE A 86 5.41 -1.86 5.13
N VAL A 87 4.92 -2.78 4.31
CA VAL A 87 4.94 -4.22 4.57
C VAL A 87 5.51 -4.92 3.35
N THR A 88 6.55 -5.72 3.54
CA THR A 88 7.08 -6.61 2.50
C THR A 88 6.47 -8.00 2.69
N SER A 89 6.12 -8.66 1.60
CA SER A 89 5.63 -10.05 1.63
C SER A 89 6.18 -10.83 0.45
#